data_AF-A0A6L7YK55-F1
#
_entry.id   AF-A0A6L7YK55-F1
#
_cell.length_a   1.000
_cell.length_b   1.000
_cell.length_c   1.000
_cell.angle_alpha   90.00
_cell.angle_beta   90.00
_cell.angle_gamma   90.00
#
_symmetry.space_group_name_H-M   'P 1'
#
loop_
_entity.id
_entity.type
_entity.pdbx_description
1 polymer ?
#
loop_
_entity_poly.entity_id
_entity_poly.type
_entity_poly.pdbx_seq_one_letter_code
_entity_poly.pdbx_strand_id
1 'polypeptide(L)'
;DIVKQFVTEALTLSLFGGVVGIAIGIGASFALDGRELGGQEMTTLIQPWSIAMAFLVAAGVGFASGSYPAYRATTVDPIAALRNE
;
A
#
# COMPACT_ATOMS: atom_id res chain seq x y z
N ASP A 1 -20.43 8.57 -8.47
CA ASP A 1 -19.27 9.45 -8.71
C ASP A 1 -18.25 9.35 -7.57
N ILE A 2 -18.67 9.67 -6.34
CA ILE A 2 -17.89 9.57 -5.10
C ILE A 2 -17.16 8.22 -4.90
N VAL A 3 -17.81 7.09 -5.21
CA VAL A 3 -17.17 5.76 -5.12
C VAL A 3 -15.92 5.67 -5.99
N LYS A 4 -16.01 6.13 -7.23
CA LYS A 4 -14.89 6.08 -8.18
C LYS A 4 -13.77 7.01 -7.72
N GLN A 5 -14.10 8.18 -7.17
CA GLN A 5 -13.13 9.12 -6.64
C GLN A 5 -12.36 8.51 -5.46
N PHE A 6 -13.06 7.97 -4.45
CA PHE A 6 -12.41 7.35 -3.29
C PHE A 6 -11.57 6.13 -3.65
N VAL A 7 -12.07 5.27 -4.54
CA VAL A 7 -11.29 4.09 -4.99
C VAL A 7 -10.05 4.52 -5.76
N THR A 8 -10.16 5.55 -6.61
CA THR A 8 -9.01 6.06 -7.37
C THR A 8 -7.98 6.68 -6.42
N GLU A 9 -8.41 7.49 -5.46
CA GLU A 9 -7.51 8.12 -4.47
C GLU A 9 -6.81 7.07 -3.59
N ALA A 10 -7.54 6.08 -3.10
CA ALA A 10 -6.98 4.97 -2.33
C ALA A 10 -5.97 4.15 -3.13
N LEU A 11 -6.27 3.87 -4.41
CA LEU A 11 -5.33 3.19 -5.31
C LEU A 11 -4.09 4.03 -5.57
N THR A 12 -4.22 5.32 -5.87
CA THR A 12 -3.09 6.22 -6.13
C THR A 12 -2.18 6.31 -4.91
N LEU A 13 -2.74 6.51 -3.71
CA LEU A 13 -1.97 6.58 -2.46
C LEU A 13 -1.30 5.24 -2.15
N SER A 14 -2.00 4.12 -2.34
CA SER A 14 -1.44 2.79 -2.06
C SER A 14 -0.31 2.42 -3.04
N LEU A 15 -0.48 2.73 -4.33
CA LEU A 15 0.58 2.51 -5.33
C LEU A 15 1.80 3.39 -5.06
N PHE A 16 1.58 4.67 -4.72
CA PHE A 16 2.66 5.57 -4.35
C PHE A 16 3.39 5.08 -3.10
N GLY A 17 2.66 4.70 -2.05
CA GLY A 17 3.22 4.10 -0.84
C GLY A 17 3.96 2.79 -1.12
N GLY A 18 3.46 1.96 -2.05
CA GLY A 18 4.11 0.73 -2.50
C GLY A 18 5.46 1.00 -3.17
N VAL A 19 5.52 1.97 -4.09
CA VAL A 19 6.78 2.38 -4.74
C VAL A 19 7.78 2.91 -3.71
N VAL A 20 7.34 3.78 -2.79
CA VAL A 20 8.19 4.32 -1.72
C VAL A 20 8.68 3.20 -0.79
N GLY A 21 7.80 2.28 -0.41
CA GLY A 21 8.15 1.13 0.44
C GLY A 21 9.16 0.19 -0.23
N ILE A 22 9.01 -0.08 -1.53
CA ILE A 22 9.97 -0.86 -2.30
C ILE A 22 11.32 -0.14 -2.34
N ALA A 23 11.34 1.17 -2.60
CA ALA A 23 12.57 1.95 -2.62
C ALA A 23 13.29 1.92 -1.26
N ILE A 24 12.55 2.09 -0.17
CA ILE A 24 13.09 1.98 1.20
C ILE A 24 13.61 0.56 1.47
N GLY A 25 12.87 -0.49 1.09
CA GLY A 25 13.27 -1.88 1.28
C GLY A 25 14.55 -2.24 0.53
N ILE A 26 14.68 -1.78 -0.72
CA ILE A 26 15.91 -1.91 -1.51
C ILE A 26 17.05 -1.13 -0.87
N GLY A 27 16.82 0.13 -0.47
CA GLY A 27 17.82 0.96 0.19
C GLY A 27 18.33 0.35 1.50
N ALA A 28 17.43 -0.16 2.33
CA ALA A 28 17.78 -0.87 3.56
C ALA A 28 18.56 -2.16 3.27
N SER A 29 18.16 -2.91 2.24
CA SER A 29 18.86 -4.11 1.78
C SER A 29 20.31 -3.82 1.42
N PHE A 30 20.57 -2.78 0.64
CA PHE A 30 21.94 -2.36 0.30
C PHE A 30 22.72 -1.83 1.50
N ALA A 31 22.07 -1.16 2.46
CA ALA A 31 22.74 -0.64 3.64
C ALA A 31 23.21 -1.76 4.60
N LEU A 32 22.51 -2.90 4.60
CA LEU A 32 22.80 -4.06 5.42
C LEU A 32 23.70 -5.08 4.73
N ASP A 33 23.78 -5.06 3.40
CA ASP A 33 24.61 -5.98 2.63
C ASP A 33 26.09 -5.88 3.04
N GLY A 34 26.69 -7.02 3.37
CA GLY A 34 28.08 -7.10 3.84
C GLY A 34 28.31 -6.59 5.27
N ARG A 35 27.26 -6.32 6.04
CA ARG A 35 27.39 -6.03 7.48
C ARG A 35 27.25 -7.30 8.31
N GLU A 36 28.06 -7.40 9.35
CA GLU A 36 27.92 -8.43 10.36
C GLU A 36 26.80 -8.03 11.33
N LEU A 37 25.68 -8.77 11.30
CA LEU A 37 24.66 -8.70 12.33
C LEU A 37 24.62 -10.05 13.07
N GLY A 38 24.75 -10.01 14.39
CA GLY A 38 24.68 -11.22 15.22
C GLY A 38 25.77 -12.26 14.94
N GLY A 39 26.92 -11.86 14.37
CA GLY A 39 28.04 -12.74 14.05
C GLY A 39 27.91 -13.49 12.72
N GLN A 40 26.99 -13.07 11.85
CA GLN A 40 26.85 -13.59 10.48
C GLN A 40 26.91 -12.44 9.46
N GLU A 41 27.62 -12.66 8.35
CA GLU A 41 27.58 -11.74 7.20
C GLU A 41 26.18 -11.79 6.56
N MET A 42 25.51 -10.63 6.51
CA MET A 42 24.25 -10.52 5.81
C MET A 42 24.50 -10.45 4.31
N THR A 43 24.16 -11.51 3.58
CA THR A 43 24.06 -11.50 2.12
C THR A 43 22.64 -11.17 1.72
N THR A 44 22.42 -10.00 1.12
CA THR A 44 21.08 -9.57 0.76
C THR A 44 20.75 -9.91 -0.69
N LEU A 45 19.77 -10.79 -0.89
CA LEU A 45 19.33 -11.23 -2.22
C LEU A 45 17.95 -10.64 -2.52
N ILE A 46 17.93 -9.61 -3.38
CA ILE A 46 16.68 -9.01 -3.86
C ILE A 46 16.25 -9.76 -5.12
N GLN A 47 15.25 -10.63 -4.98
CA GLN A 47 14.73 -11.40 -6.11
C GLN A 47 13.65 -10.60 -6.86
N PRO A 48 13.65 -10.53 -8.20
CA PRO A 48 12.68 -9.73 -8.96
C PRO A 48 11.21 -10.06 -8.68
N TRP A 49 10.91 -11.32 -8.37
CA TRP A 49 9.55 -11.76 -8.02
C TRP A 49 9.07 -11.16 -6.69
N SER A 50 9.97 -10.86 -5.75
CA SER A 50 9.58 -10.27 -4.45
C SER A 50 9.11 -8.82 -4.63
N ILE A 51 9.71 -8.08 -5.57
CA ILE A 51 9.27 -6.73 -5.96
C ILE A 51 7.88 -6.79 -6.59
N ALA A 52 7.65 -7.74 -7.49
CA ALA A 52 6.33 -7.94 -8.11
C ALA A 52 5.26 -8.29 -7.06
N MET A 53 5.60 -9.16 -6.10
CA MET A 53 4.72 -9.50 -4.98
C MET A 53 4.43 -8.29 -4.10
N ALA A 54 5.43 -7.47 -3.77
CA ALA A 54 5.23 -6.24 -3.00
C ALA A 54 4.26 -5.27 -3.70
N PHE A 55 4.40 -5.13 -5.02
CA PHE A 55 3.49 -4.31 -5.83
C PHE A 55 2.06 -4.85 -5.84
N LEU A 56 1.90 -6.17 -6.00
CA LEU A 56 0.59 -6.83 -5.97
C LEU A 56 -0.10 -6.67 -4.61
N VAL A 57 0.65 -6.82 -3.52
CA VAL A 57 0.14 -6.61 -2.16
C VAL A 57 -0.28 -5.16 -1.96
N ALA A 58 0.54 -4.18 -2.36
CA ALA A 58 0.19 -2.76 -2.26
C ALA A 58 -1.07 -2.43 -3.07
N ALA A 59 -1.18 -2.91 -4.31
CA ALA A 59 -2.37 -2.71 -5.13
C ALA A 59 -3.62 -3.38 -4.51
N GLY A 60 -3.48 -4.62 -4.01
CA GLY A 60 -4.56 -5.36 -3.37
C GLY A 60 -5.07 -4.71 -2.09
N VAL A 61 -4.15 -4.25 -1.22
CA VAL A 61 -4.50 -3.53 0.01
C VAL A 61 -5.21 -2.22 -0.31
N GLY A 62 -4.69 -1.43 -1.26
CA GLY A 62 -5.31 -0.17 -1.67
C GLY A 62 -6.68 -0.35 -2.31
N PHE A 63 -6.83 -1.39 -3.13
CA PHE A 63 -8.12 -1.72 -3.73
C PHE A 63 -9.13 -2.16 -2.67
N ALA A 64 -8.75 -3.05 -1.75
CA ALA A 64 -9.63 -3.52 -0.68
C ALA A 64 -10.02 -2.40 0.28
N SER A 65 -9.06 -1.59 0.71
CA SER A 65 -9.28 -0.48 1.63
C SER A 65 -10.03 0.69 1.00
N GLY A 66 -9.95 0.89 -0.32
CA GLY A 66 -10.74 1.89 -1.03
C GLY A 66 -12.16 1.41 -1.36
N SER A 67 -12.31 0.15 -1.80
CA SER A 67 -13.58 -0.37 -2.28
C SER A 67 -14.62 -0.57 -1.17
N TYR A 68 -14.19 -1.06 -0.01
CA TYR A 68 -15.08 -1.29 1.12
C TYR A 68 -15.76 -0.01 1.67
N PRO A 69 -15.02 1.07 2.05
CA PRO A 69 -15.64 2.30 2.51
C PRO A 69 -16.37 3.03 1.39
N ALA A 70 -15.88 2.95 0.14
CA ALA A 70 -16.59 3.53 -0.99
C ALA A 70 -17.97 2.89 -1.19
N TYR A 71 -18.08 1.56 -1.05
CA TYR A 71 -19.37 0.87 -1.06
C TYR A 71 -20.26 1.32 0.10
N ARG A 72 -19.72 1.38 1.33
CA ARG A 72 -20.46 1.87 2.51
C ARG A 72 -21.00 3.29 2.31
N ALA A 73 -20.24 4.18 1.69
CA ALA A 73 -20.67 5.56 1.41
C ALA A 73 -21.90 5.64 0.49
N THR A 74 -22.15 4.65 -0.37
CA THR A 74 -23.38 4.61 -1.20
C THR A 74 -24.63 4.24 -0.43
N THR A 75 -24.47 3.61 0.74
CA THR A 75 -25.59 3.13 1.57
C THR A 75 -25.99 4.13 2.66
N VAL A 76 -25.26 5.24 2.80
CA VAL A 76 -25.58 6.29 3.77
C VAL A 76 -26.69 7.17 3.20
N ASP A 77 -27.81 7.28 3.93
CA ASP A 77 -28.90 8.17 3.57
C ASP A 77 -28.43 9.64 3.66
N PRO A 78 -28.44 10.41 2.56
CA PRO A 78 -27.98 11.79 2.55
C PRO A 78 -28.78 12.70 3.50
N ILE A 79 -30.05 12.36 3.78
CA ILE A 79 -30.87 13.10 4.75
C ILE A 79 -30.39 12.83 6.19
N ALA A 80 -29.95 11.60 6.47
CA ALA A 80 -29.36 11.25 7.77
C ALA A 80 -27.96 11.86 7.96
N ALA A 81 -27.19 12.04 6.88
CA ALA A 81 -25.89 12.70 6.92
C ALA A 81 -26.02 14.20 7.28
N LEU A 82 -27.00 14.90 6.71
CA LEU A 82 -27.26 16.34 6.98
C LEU A 82 -27.91 16.62 8.34
N ARG A 83 -28.63 15.65 8.91
CA ARG A 83 -29.34 15.82 10.20
C ARG A 83 -28.41 15.63 11.42
N ASN A 84 -27.23 15.06 11.21
CA ASN A 84 -26.21 14.86 12.25
C ASN A 84 -25.07 15.90 12.18
N GLU A 85 -25.20 16.93 11.33
CA GLU A 85 -24.49 18.19 11.48
C GLU A 85 -25.23 19.11 12.47
#